data_AF-A0A345PAC9-F1
#
_entry.id   AF-A0A345PAC9-F1
#
_cell.length_a   1.000
_cell.length_b   1.000
_cell.length_c   1.000
_cell.angle_alpha   90.00
_cell.angle_beta   90.00
_cell.angle_gamma   90.00
#
_symmetry.space_group_name_H-M   'P 1'
#
loop_
_entity.id
_entity.type
_entity.pdbx_description
1 polymer ?
#
loop_
_entity_poly.entity_id
_entity_poly.type
_entity_poly.pdbx_seq_one_letter_code
_entity_poly.pdbx_strand_id
1 'polypeptide(L)'
;MPSPTPLHEPFCSLRKAPITQGDLIEGLAQLTTTGVSRTTEFVQAIYRETLLRSLGLYDETNQTPLQKSISNQILWLIRYGVKHAGRYSAHGLRTFGRLSPVQAEKPLNVPLHMLVSALNGIMGDHLVYDRNPLALPMLTYDRHGKVFNGELRGRVVIFVHGLCMDIHSWYPSKYQSMGEQVYRQQDCTVLYLSYNTGRRISLNGRSFSNLLNDLYIRNPDISHIDIIGHSMGGLVSRSALFYGKQMGLNWILLVDHLICLGSPHQGALLERLSYMVQDKVGKIPFAGALARLGDLRSAGIIDLRWGSIRDDDWEHLKSGRRGDFADNRRPAPLPSNIKAYFMAGTIEHENAPSKTREALGDYLVSVKSALGEHSNPEYQLNVPQERKAVFYGVDHMQLQYSQRAIDQVLIWLAPPERTPKPVVIPQKDAIPISA
;
A
#
# COMPACT_ATOMS: atom_id res chain seq x y z
N MET A 1 6.29 -10.50 28.89
CA MET A 1 5.52 -9.39 29.50
C MET A 1 4.99 -8.52 28.37
N PRO A 2 3.69 -8.18 28.34
CA PRO A 2 3.17 -7.19 27.40
C PRO A 2 3.88 -5.84 27.64
N SER A 3 4.22 -5.12 26.57
CA SER A 3 4.85 -3.80 26.60
C SER A 3 4.04 -2.85 27.49
N PRO A 4 4.64 -2.21 28.52
CA PRO A 4 3.93 -1.34 29.46
C PRO A 4 3.74 0.10 28.96
N THR A 5 3.87 0.38 27.67
CA THR A 5 3.79 1.76 27.14
C THR A 5 2.43 2.05 26.51
N PRO A 6 1.70 3.09 26.94
CA PRO A 6 0.49 3.56 26.27
C PRO A 6 0.88 4.40 25.03
N LEU A 7 1.45 3.75 24.02
CA LEU A 7 1.54 4.28 22.64
C LEU A 7 0.56 3.55 21.71
N HIS A 8 -0.39 2.82 22.29
CA HIS A 8 -1.54 2.32 21.55
C HIS A 8 -2.30 3.52 21.00
N GLU A 9 -2.06 3.81 19.72
CA GLU A 9 -3.05 4.46 18.87
C GLU A 9 -4.42 3.90 19.28
N PRO A 10 -5.42 4.74 19.57
CA PRO A 10 -6.74 4.22 19.86
C PRO A 10 -7.22 3.50 18.60
N PHE A 11 -7.01 2.18 18.56
CA PHE A 11 -7.47 1.28 17.48
C PHE A 11 -8.97 1.47 17.22
N CYS A 12 -9.69 2.07 18.17
CA CYS A 12 -11.12 2.39 18.15
C CYS A 12 -11.52 3.73 17.53
N SER A 13 -10.62 4.66 17.16
CA SER A 13 -11.05 6.00 16.71
C SER A 13 -11.01 6.25 15.21
N LEU A 14 -10.47 5.33 14.40
CA LEU A 14 -10.52 5.46 12.95
C LEU A 14 -11.90 5.05 12.44
N ARG A 15 -12.47 5.91 11.60
CA ARG A 15 -13.78 5.73 10.95
C ARG A 15 -13.88 4.35 10.29
N LYS A 16 -15.05 3.72 10.27
CA LYS A 16 -15.29 2.41 9.61
C LYS A 16 -16.02 2.52 8.27
N ALA A 17 -15.87 3.65 7.59
CA ALA A 17 -16.59 3.98 6.37
C ALA A 17 -15.64 4.64 5.36
N PRO A 18 -15.88 4.46 4.05
CA PRO A 18 -15.03 5.02 3.01
C PRO A 18 -15.03 6.56 3.06
N ILE A 19 -13.93 7.14 2.58
CA ILE A 19 -13.77 8.59 2.44
C ILE A 19 -14.67 9.08 1.30
N THR A 20 -15.35 10.20 1.54
CA THR A 20 -16.21 10.89 0.58
C THR A 20 -15.53 12.14 0.01
N GLN A 21 -16.10 12.73 -1.03
CA GLN A 21 -15.60 14.01 -1.56
C GLN A 21 -15.71 15.16 -0.52
N GLY A 22 -16.70 15.12 0.37
CA GLY A 22 -16.83 16.07 1.48
C GLY A 22 -15.71 15.94 2.50
N ASP A 23 -15.33 14.70 2.85
CA ASP A 23 -14.19 14.42 3.72
C ASP A 23 -12.87 14.92 3.12
N LEU A 24 -12.71 14.78 1.80
CA LEU A 24 -11.55 15.32 1.09
C LEU A 24 -11.46 16.84 1.23
N ILE A 25 -12.58 17.55 1.01
CA ILE A 25 -12.64 19.01 1.15
C ILE A 25 -12.30 19.44 2.58
N GLU A 26 -12.93 18.82 3.59
CA GLU A 26 -12.67 19.14 4.99
C GLU A 26 -11.25 18.80 5.42
N GLY A 27 -10.71 17.67 4.98
CA GLY A 27 -9.36 17.27 5.36
C GLY A 27 -8.28 18.11 4.71
N LEU A 28 -8.46 18.52 3.44
CA LEU A 28 -7.63 19.55 2.82
C LEU A 28 -7.74 20.89 3.58
N ALA A 29 -8.94 21.29 3.98
CA ALA A 29 -9.15 22.49 4.78
C ALA A 29 -8.38 22.42 6.12
N GLN A 30 -8.44 21.29 6.82
CA GLN A 30 -7.69 21.11 8.06
C GLN A 30 -6.19 21.20 7.84
N LEU A 31 -5.65 20.61 6.77
CA LEU A 31 -4.23 20.71 6.41
C LEU A 31 -3.76 22.15 6.13
N THR A 32 -4.65 23.08 5.77
CA THR A 32 -4.30 24.53 5.68
C THR A 32 -4.08 25.17 7.05
N THR A 33 -4.71 24.61 8.09
CA THR A 33 -4.79 25.21 9.43
C THR A 33 -3.88 24.52 10.44
N THR A 34 -3.59 23.23 10.28
CA THR A 34 -2.63 22.51 11.11
C THR A 34 -1.23 22.86 10.63
N GLY A 35 -0.46 23.51 11.52
CA GLY A 35 0.86 24.09 11.27
C GLY A 35 1.98 23.07 11.07
N VAL A 36 1.82 22.13 10.14
CA VAL A 36 3.00 21.53 9.50
C VAL A 36 3.57 22.67 8.66
N SER A 37 4.70 23.26 9.08
CA SER A 37 5.26 24.52 8.54
C SER A 37 5.54 24.53 7.02
N ARG A 38 5.21 23.45 6.29
CA ARG A 38 5.32 23.29 4.83
C ARG A 38 4.00 22.89 4.12
N THR A 39 2.88 22.65 4.83
CA THR A 39 1.58 22.25 4.22
C THR A 39 0.71 23.41 3.77
N THR A 40 0.90 24.62 4.29
CA THR A 40 0.07 25.79 3.94
C THR A 40 0.25 26.18 2.47
N GLU A 41 1.48 26.19 1.93
CA GLU A 41 1.72 26.44 0.49
C GLU A 41 1.18 25.31 -0.41
N PHE A 42 1.24 24.08 0.08
CA PHE A 42 0.77 22.89 -0.62
C PHE A 42 -0.75 22.91 -0.84
N VAL A 43 -1.53 23.17 0.21
CA VAL A 43 -2.98 23.21 0.06
C VAL A 43 -3.40 24.39 -0.80
N GLN A 44 -2.68 25.51 -0.76
CA GLN A 44 -2.93 26.63 -1.66
C GLN A 44 -2.71 26.27 -3.14
N ALA A 45 -1.74 25.42 -3.45
CA ALA A 45 -1.48 24.93 -4.81
C ALA A 45 -2.58 23.95 -5.29
N ILE A 46 -2.98 22.98 -4.46
CA ILE A 46 -4.11 22.08 -4.78
C ILE A 46 -5.42 22.87 -4.93
N TYR A 47 -5.68 23.81 -4.03
CA TYR A 47 -6.87 24.66 -4.07
C TYR A 47 -6.92 25.50 -5.36
N ARG A 48 -5.78 26.08 -5.77
CA ARG A 48 -5.67 26.87 -7.01
C ARG A 48 -5.91 26.04 -8.26
N GLU A 49 -5.42 24.80 -8.33
CA GLU A 49 -5.56 23.98 -9.53
C GLU A 49 -6.89 23.19 -9.58
N THR A 50 -7.47 22.83 -8.42
CA THR A 50 -8.69 22.01 -8.33
C THR A 50 -9.97 22.83 -8.48
N LEU A 51 -10.14 23.91 -7.71
CA LEU A 51 -11.39 24.69 -7.72
C LEU A 51 -11.57 25.55 -8.97
N LEU A 52 -10.49 26.06 -9.55
CA LEU A 52 -10.60 26.90 -10.76
C LEU A 52 -10.93 26.08 -12.02
N ARG A 53 -10.47 24.83 -12.11
CA ARG A 53 -10.77 23.95 -13.25
C ARG A 53 -12.06 23.15 -13.08
N SER A 54 -12.39 22.64 -11.89
CA SER A 54 -13.63 21.87 -11.71
C SER A 54 -14.90 22.73 -11.72
N LEU A 55 -14.80 24.04 -11.49
CA LEU A 55 -15.91 24.99 -11.56
C LEU A 55 -16.08 25.64 -12.94
N GLY A 56 -15.28 25.27 -13.95
CA GLY A 56 -15.37 25.84 -15.30
C GLY A 56 -14.98 27.33 -15.39
N LEU A 57 -14.24 27.85 -14.42
CA LEU A 57 -13.86 29.27 -14.35
C LEU A 57 -12.51 29.58 -15.04
N TYR A 58 -11.89 28.58 -15.66
CA TYR A 58 -10.67 28.73 -16.43
C TYR A 58 -10.88 28.15 -17.83
N ASP A 59 -11.55 28.92 -18.68
CA ASP A 59 -11.65 28.70 -20.11
C ASP A 59 -11.03 29.92 -20.81
N GLU A 60 -9.78 29.79 -21.27
CA GLU A 60 -9.03 30.92 -21.86
C GLU A 60 -9.59 31.37 -23.21
N THR A 61 -10.53 30.62 -23.81
CA THR A 61 -10.91 30.79 -25.20
C THR A 61 -12.20 31.56 -25.45
N ASN A 62 -13.07 31.82 -24.45
CA ASN A 62 -14.35 32.53 -24.69
C ASN A 62 -14.91 33.29 -23.46
N GLN A 63 -14.28 34.39 -23.03
CA GLN A 63 -14.84 35.26 -21.99
C GLN A 63 -14.84 36.75 -22.39
N THR A 64 -15.95 37.44 -22.09
CA THR A 64 -16.09 38.89 -22.33
C THR A 64 -15.23 39.72 -21.36
N PRO A 65 -14.84 40.97 -21.70
CA PRO A 65 -13.92 41.78 -20.88
C PRO A 65 -14.43 42.07 -19.46
N LEU A 66 -15.76 42.19 -19.29
CA LEU A 66 -16.40 42.41 -17.98
C LEU A 66 -16.32 41.16 -17.10
N GLN A 67 -16.50 39.96 -17.68
CA GLN A 67 -16.31 38.68 -16.99
C GLN A 67 -14.85 38.45 -16.61
N LYS A 68 -13.88 38.88 -17.44
CA LYS A 68 -12.45 38.89 -17.08
C LYS A 68 -12.17 39.78 -15.87
N SER A 69 -12.80 40.95 -15.77
CA SER A 69 -12.57 41.89 -14.67
C SER A 69 -13.09 41.37 -13.32
N ILE A 70 -14.32 40.83 -13.30
CA ILE A 70 -14.95 40.28 -12.10
C ILE A 70 -14.25 38.99 -11.66
N SER A 71 -13.93 38.09 -12.59
CA SER A 71 -13.16 36.87 -12.32
C SER A 71 -11.75 37.21 -11.81
N ASN A 72 -11.08 38.22 -12.36
CA ASN A 72 -9.76 38.63 -11.90
C ASN A 72 -9.80 39.34 -10.54
N GLN A 73 -10.86 40.07 -10.21
CA GLN A 73 -11.03 40.69 -8.89
C GLN A 73 -11.34 39.65 -7.79
N ILE A 74 -12.20 38.68 -8.09
CA ILE A 74 -12.49 37.56 -7.17
C ILE A 74 -11.23 36.69 -7.00
N LEU A 75 -10.51 36.41 -8.09
CA LEU A 75 -9.25 35.67 -8.06
C LEU A 75 -8.13 36.45 -7.36
N TRP A 76 -8.11 37.77 -7.46
CA TRP A 76 -7.19 38.64 -6.72
C TRP A 76 -7.52 38.65 -5.23
N LEU A 77 -8.80 38.75 -4.83
CA LEU A 77 -9.23 38.67 -3.43
C LEU A 77 -8.92 37.29 -2.81
N ILE A 78 -9.10 36.22 -3.58
CA ILE A 78 -8.73 34.86 -3.17
C ILE A 78 -7.20 34.75 -3.05
N ARG A 79 -6.41 35.22 -4.03
CA ARG A 79 -4.94 35.22 -3.97
C ARG A 79 -4.39 36.10 -2.83
N TYR A 80 -5.05 37.22 -2.55
CA TYR A 80 -4.72 38.15 -1.47
C TYR A 80 -5.03 37.54 -0.09
N GLY A 81 -6.20 36.89 0.06
CA GLY A 81 -6.55 36.15 1.27
C GLY A 81 -5.67 34.92 1.51
N VAL A 82 -5.34 34.20 0.43
CA VAL A 82 -4.39 33.07 0.40
C VAL A 82 -2.99 33.49 0.83
N LYS A 83 -2.50 34.65 0.37
CA LYS A 83 -1.19 35.17 0.78
C LYS A 83 -1.16 35.58 2.26
N HIS A 84 -2.31 35.85 2.90
CA HIS A 84 -2.34 36.52 4.21
C HIS A 84 -3.11 35.80 5.35
N ALA A 85 -3.74 34.64 5.16
CA ALA A 85 -4.32 33.90 6.30
C ALA A 85 -4.75 32.45 5.98
N GLY A 86 -4.14 31.47 6.67
CA GLY A 86 -4.59 30.06 6.66
C GLY A 86 -6.01 29.83 7.18
N ARG A 87 -6.59 30.81 7.92
CA ARG A 87 -7.95 30.70 8.50
C ARG A 87 -9.10 30.98 7.53
N TYR A 88 -8.90 31.83 6.52
CA TYR A 88 -9.97 32.16 5.56
C TYR A 88 -10.12 31.11 4.45
N SER A 89 -9.04 30.43 4.05
CA SER A 89 -9.08 29.32 3.08
C SER A 89 -9.89 28.12 3.59
N ALA A 90 -9.73 27.76 4.88
CA ALA A 90 -10.53 26.72 5.51
C ALA A 90 -12.02 27.10 5.62
N HIS A 91 -12.32 28.38 5.88
CA HIS A 91 -13.70 28.87 5.88
C HIS A 91 -14.34 28.77 4.49
N GLY A 92 -13.61 29.12 3.42
CA GLY A 92 -14.09 28.98 2.04
C GLY A 92 -14.40 27.52 1.66
N LEU A 93 -13.51 26.58 1.99
CA LEU A 93 -13.72 25.14 1.78
C LEU A 93 -14.95 24.61 2.52
N ARG A 94 -15.09 24.96 3.80
CA ARG A 94 -16.23 24.54 4.64
C ARG A 94 -17.54 25.14 4.15
N THR A 95 -17.54 26.39 3.72
CA THR A 95 -18.73 27.05 3.17
C THR A 95 -19.13 26.42 1.84
N PHE A 96 -18.18 26.08 0.96
CA PHE A 96 -18.46 25.34 -0.28
C PHE A 96 -19.04 23.94 -0.01
N GLY A 97 -18.44 23.18 0.92
CA GLY A 97 -18.95 21.86 1.31
C GLY A 97 -20.37 21.90 1.88
N ARG A 98 -20.70 22.94 2.66
CA ARG A 98 -22.06 23.15 3.20
C ARG A 98 -23.09 23.52 2.15
N LEU A 99 -22.68 24.14 1.04
CA LEU A 99 -23.57 24.56 -0.04
C LEU A 99 -23.86 23.44 -1.06
N SER A 100 -23.17 22.30 -0.97
CA SER A 100 -23.39 21.14 -1.86
C SER A 100 -23.41 19.80 -1.11
N PRO A 101 -24.39 19.58 -0.21
CA PRO A 101 -24.45 18.36 0.63
C PRO A 101 -24.57 17.07 -0.20
N VAL A 102 -25.29 17.10 -1.32
CA VAL A 102 -25.42 15.96 -2.25
C VAL A 102 -24.09 15.59 -2.92
N GLN A 103 -23.20 16.56 -3.13
CA GLN A 103 -21.86 16.31 -3.68
C GLN A 103 -20.90 15.84 -2.58
N ALA A 104 -21.09 16.28 -1.33
CA ALA A 104 -20.24 15.93 -0.20
C ALA A 104 -20.28 14.42 0.14
N GLU A 105 -21.42 13.75 -0.02
CA GLU A 105 -21.55 12.31 0.26
C GLU A 105 -21.07 11.40 -0.88
N LYS A 106 -20.71 11.97 -2.04
CA LYS A 106 -20.28 11.15 -3.19
C LYS A 106 -18.98 10.41 -2.88
N PRO A 107 -18.84 9.15 -3.33
CA PRO A 107 -17.58 8.45 -3.25
C PRO A 107 -16.50 9.18 -4.06
N LEU A 108 -15.25 8.97 -3.69
CA LEU A 108 -14.13 9.47 -4.47
C LEU A 108 -14.12 8.77 -5.84
N ASN A 109 -13.77 9.52 -6.89
CA ASN A 109 -13.42 8.92 -8.17
C ASN A 109 -11.96 8.41 -8.12
N VAL A 110 -11.53 7.64 -9.14
CA VAL A 110 -10.19 7.01 -9.15
C VAL A 110 -9.05 8.04 -8.95
N PRO A 111 -9.00 9.19 -9.68
CA PRO A 111 -7.96 10.18 -9.44
C PRO A 111 -7.91 10.73 -8.01
N LEU A 112 -9.07 10.95 -7.39
CA LEU A 112 -9.15 11.43 -6.00
C LEU A 112 -8.75 10.34 -5.00
N HIS A 113 -9.09 9.07 -5.25
CA HIS A 113 -8.59 7.94 -4.46
C HIS A 113 -7.07 7.86 -4.48
N MET A 114 -6.45 8.02 -5.65
CA MET A 114 -4.99 8.03 -5.79
C MET A 114 -4.35 9.19 -5.03
N LEU A 115 -4.93 10.39 -5.09
CA LEU A 115 -4.48 11.56 -4.34
C LEU A 115 -4.49 11.30 -2.83
N VAL A 116 -5.62 10.81 -2.30
CA VAL A 116 -5.75 10.51 -0.87
C VAL A 116 -4.76 9.43 -0.44
N SER A 117 -4.55 8.41 -1.28
CA SER A 117 -3.62 7.32 -0.98
C SER A 117 -2.17 7.76 -1.00
N ALA A 118 -1.79 8.66 -1.91
CA ALA A 118 -0.46 9.28 -1.92
C ALA A 118 -0.25 10.17 -0.69
N LEU A 119 -1.24 10.99 -0.31
CA LEU A 119 -1.19 11.78 0.93
C LEU A 119 -0.99 10.90 2.16
N ASN A 120 -1.73 9.79 2.25
CA ASN A 120 -1.55 8.84 3.33
C ASN A 120 -0.17 8.17 3.29
N GLY A 121 0.37 7.83 2.12
CA GLY A 121 1.73 7.27 2.06
C GLY A 121 2.81 8.25 2.53
N ILE A 122 2.68 9.54 2.21
CA ILE A 122 3.68 10.58 2.55
C ILE A 122 3.57 11.04 4.00
N MET A 123 2.35 11.19 4.53
CA MET A 123 2.10 11.82 5.85
C MET A 123 0.95 11.19 6.64
N GLY A 124 0.58 9.94 6.34
CA GLY A 124 -0.61 9.33 6.90
C GLY A 124 -0.58 9.14 8.42
N ASP A 125 0.58 8.99 9.03
CA ASP A 125 0.76 9.01 10.48
C ASP A 125 0.41 10.38 11.09
N HIS A 126 0.81 11.47 10.43
CA HIS A 126 0.41 12.82 10.81
C HIS A 126 -1.10 13.04 10.64
N LEU A 127 -1.71 12.53 9.56
CA LEU A 127 -3.16 12.60 9.36
C LEU A 127 -3.92 11.93 10.50
N VAL A 128 -3.43 10.78 10.99
CA VAL A 128 -4.03 10.09 12.14
C VAL A 128 -3.84 10.90 13.42
N TYR A 129 -2.63 11.39 13.67
CA TYR A 129 -2.31 12.21 14.85
C TYR A 129 -3.20 13.45 14.95
N ASP A 130 -3.39 14.15 13.83
CA ASP A 130 -4.22 15.36 13.74
C ASP A 130 -5.72 15.06 13.66
N ARG A 131 -6.14 13.77 13.68
CA ARG A 131 -7.52 13.31 13.48
C ARG A 131 -8.14 13.87 12.19
N ASN A 132 -7.34 13.96 11.14
CA ASN A 132 -7.77 14.47 9.85
C ASN A 132 -8.69 13.45 9.15
N PRO A 133 -9.80 13.88 8.52
CA PRO A 133 -10.73 12.97 7.84
C PRO A 133 -10.12 12.27 6.61
N LEU A 134 -8.94 12.72 6.14
CA LEU A 134 -8.16 12.03 5.12
C LEU A 134 -7.38 10.82 5.63
N ALA A 135 -7.26 10.63 6.94
CA ALA A 135 -6.62 9.45 7.50
C ALA A 135 -7.38 8.20 7.07
N LEU A 136 -6.79 7.43 6.15
CA LEU A 136 -7.46 6.28 5.53
C LEU A 136 -7.78 5.23 6.60
N PRO A 137 -9.04 4.79 6.70
CA PRO A 137 -9.37 3.64 7.51
C PRO A 137 -8.92 2.35 6.82
N MET A 138 -8.86 1.27 7.60
CA MET A 138 -8.62 -0.05 7.04
C MET A 138 -9.94 -0.68 6.62
N LEU A 139 -10.12 -0.94 5.33
CA LEU A 139 -11.35 -1.48 4.73
C LEU A 139 -11.03 -2.56 3.70
N THR A 140 -11.96 -3.48 3.50
CA THR A 140 -11.92 -4.49 2.43
C THR A 140 -12.87 -4.10 1.30
N TYR A 141 -12.43 -4.34 0.06
CA TYR A 141 -13.19 -4.10 -1.15
C TYR A 141 -13.35 -5.39 -1.96
N ASP A 142 -14.46 -5.53 -2.66
CA ASP A 142 -14.73 -6.65 -3.56
C ASP A 142 -14.02 -6.49 -4.91
N ARG A 143 -14.18 -7.49 -5.78
CA ARG A 143 -13.65 -7.46 -7.17
C ARG A 143 -14.21 -6.37 -8.05
N HIS A 144 -15.28 -5.70 -7.64
CA HIS A 144 -15.90 -4.57 -8.32
C HIS A 144 -15.46 -3.21 -7.75
N GLY A 145 -14.53 -3.21 -6.79
CA GLY A 145 -14.03 -1.99 -6.16
C GLY A 145 -15.06 -1.34 -5.23
N LYS A 146 -16.03 -2.10 -4.72
CA LYS A 146 -17.00 -1.64 -3.72
C LYS A 146 -16.59 -2.12 -2.33
N VAL A 147 -16.90 -1.34 -1.31
CA VAL A 147 -16.67 -1.75 0.09
C VAL A 147 -17.43 -3.04 0.35
N PHE A 148 -16.70 -4.07 0.81
CA PHE A 148 -17.25 -5.39 1.02
C PHE A 148 -17.94 -5.49 2.39
N ASN A 149 -19.24 -5.79 2.36
CA ASN A 149 -20.07 -6.02 3.55
C ASN A 149 -20.83 -7.36 3.47
N GLY A 150 -20.46 -8.24 2.54
CA GLY A 150 -21.12 -9.52 2.33
C GLY A 150 -20.65 -10.62 3.29
N GLU A 151 -21.25 -11.80 3.14
CA GLU A 151 -20.81 -13.03 3.80
C GLU A 151 -19.63 -13.66 3.05
N LEU A 152 -18.72 -14.27 3.79
CA LEU A 152 -17.58 -15.03 3.27
C LEU A 152 -17.76 -16.50 3.58
N ARG A 153 -17.47 -17.36 2.61
CA ARG A 153 -17.52 -18.82 2.77
C ARG A 153 -16.39 -19.44 1.96
N GLY A 154 -15.94 -20.62 2.39
CA GLY A 154 -14.90 -21.36 1.68
C GLY A 154 -13.56 -20.63 1.68
N ARG A 155 -12.93 -20.53 0.50
CA ARG A 155 -11.60 -19.94 0.34
C ARG A 155 -11.69 -18.43 0.09
N VAL A 156 -10.91 -17.65 0.82
CA VAL A 156 -10.84 -16.18 0.69
C VAL A 156 -9.42 -15.76 0.34
N VAL A 157 -9.25 -15.02 -0.75
CA VAL A 157 -7.95 -14.48 -1.18
C VAL A 157 -7.93 -12.98 -1.00
N ILE A 158 -6.99 -12.46 -0.21
CA ILE A 158 -6.90 -11.05 0.16
C ILE A 158 -5.65 -10.42 -0.43
N PHE A 159 -5.85 -9.43 -1.29
CA PHE A 159 -4.78 -8.65 -1.92
C PHE A 159 -4.44 -7.42 -1.07
N VAL A 160 -3.16 -7.21 -0.78
CA VAL A 160 -2.65 -6.13 0.06
C VAL A 160 -1.66 -5.28 -0.74
N HIS A 161 -2.04 -4.02 -1.02
CA HIS A 161 -1.24 -3.12 -1.85
C HIS A 161 -0.01 -2.52 -1.12
N GLY A 162 0.90 -1.93 -1.89
CA GLY A 162 2.11 -1.26 -1.41
C GLY A 162 1.92 0.21 -1.01
N LEU A 163 3.05 0.88 -0.73
CA LEU A 163 3.13 2.30 -0.33
C LEU A 163 2.55 3.24 -1.39
N CYS A 164 1.81 4.28 -0.98
CA CYS A 164 1.18 5.27 -1.85
C CYS A 164 0.23 4.67 -2.90
N MET A 165 -0.24 3.44 -2.70
CA MET A 165 -1.15 2.74 -3.59
C MET A 165 -2.51 2.56 -2.94
N ASP A 166 -3.46 2.06 -3.72
CA ASP A 166 -4.80 1.72 -3.30
C ASP A 166 -5.30 0.47 -4.04
N ILE A 167 -6.58 0.14 -3.82
CA ILE A 167 -7.25 -1.00 -4.45
C ILE A 167 -7.19 -0.94 -5.99
N HIS A 168 -7.20 0.24 -6.60
CA HIS A 168 -7.21 0.42 -8.05
C HIS A 168 -5.86 0.06 -8.68
N SER A 169 -4.78 0.01 -7.88
CA SER A 169 -3.50 -0.54 -8.32
C SER A 169 -3.57 -2.01 -8.72
N TRP A 170 -4.59 -2.74 -8.27
CA TRP A 170 -4.80 -4.13 -8.68
C TRP A 170 -5.67 -4.26 -9.92
N TYR A 171 -6.16 -3.14 -10.48
CA TYR A 171 -7.11 -3.10 -11.58
C TYR A 171 -8.32 -4.04 -11.39
N PRO A 172 -9.08 -3.89 -10.28
CA PRO A 172 -10.25 -4.73 -10.01
C PRO A 172 -11.21 -4.72 -11.21
N SER A 173 -11.85 -5.86 -11.48
CA SER A 173 -12.73 -6.11 -12.63
C SER A 173 -12.08 -6.07 -14.02
N LYS A 174 -10.77 -5.81 -14.15
CA LYS A 174 -10.09 -5.98 -15.44
C LYS A 174 -9.77 -7.45 -15.65
N TYR A 175 -10.17 -7.98 -16.81
CA TYR A 175 -10.01 -9.40 -17.16
C TYR A 175 -8.57 -9.91 -16.96
N GLN A 176 -7.58 -9.10 -17.32
CA GLN A 176 -6.16 -9.45 -17.23
C GLN A 176 -5.58 -9.28 -15.81
N SER A 177 -6.31 -8.69 -14.87
CA SER A 177 -5.79 -8.46 -13.50
C SER A 177 -5.56 -9.77 -12.75
N MET A 178 -4.56 -9.78 -11.88
CA MET A 178 -4.21 -10.95 -11.06
C MET A 178 -5.42 -11.48 -10.27
N GLY A 179 -6.15 -10.60 -9.59
CA GLY A 179 -7.31 -11.01 -8.80
C GLY A 179 -8.45 -11.59 -9.65
N GLU A 180 -8.67 -11.06 -10.86
CA GLU A 180 -9.66 -11.63 -11.77
C GLU A 180 -9.24 -12.98 -12.35
N GLN A 181 -7.93 -13.19 -12.57
CA GLN A 181 -7.41 -14.49 -12.99
C GLN A 181 -7.52 -15.52 -11.86
N VAL A 182 -7.23 -15.14 -10.61
CA VAL A 182 -7.40 -16.00 -9.42
C VAL A 182 -8.85 -16.41 -9.25
N TYR A 183 -9.78 -15.44 -9.25
CA TYR A 183 -11.22 -15.69 -9.12
C TYR A 183 -11.76 -16.66 -10.16
N ARG A 184 -11.28 -16.59 -11.41
CA ARG A 184 -11.78 -17.44 -12.51
C ARG A 184 -11.22 -18.86 -12.48
N GLN A 185 -10.07 -19.07 -11.86
CA GLN A 185 -9.40 -20.38 -11.85
C GLN A 185 -9.61 -21.16 -10.55
N GLN A 186 -10.12 -20.50 -9.51
CA GLN A 186 -10.25 -21.05 -8.17
C GLN A 186 -11.60 -20.69 -7.57
N ASP A 187 -12.24 -21.66 -6.92
CA ASP A 187 -13.46 -21.43 -6.16
C ASP A 187 -13.13 -20.65 -4.88
N CYS A 188 -13.15 -19.32 -4.99
CA CYS A 188 -12.74 -18.42 -3.93
C CYS A 188 -13.44 -17.06 -4.01
N THR A 189 -13.46 -16.35 -2.89
CA THR A 189 -13.82 -14.93 -2.84
C THR A 189 -12.56 -14.07 -2.83
N VAL A 190 -12.47 -13.10 -3.75
CA VAL A 190 -11.32 -12.18 -3.84
C VAL A 190 -11.68 -10.85 -3.18
N LEU A 191 -10.84 -10.42 -2.24
CA LEU A 191 -10.92 -9.14 -1.54
C LEU A 191 -9.64 -8.31 -1.73
N TYR A 192 -9.78 -7.00 -1.67
CA TYR A 192 -8.67 -6.04 -1.72
C TYR A 192 -8.64 -5.20 -0.45
N LEU A 193 -7.52 -5.17 0.25
CA LEU A 193 -7.33 -4.35 1.44
C LEU A 193 -6.96 -2.93 1.03
N SER A 194 -7.68 -1.94 1.56
CA SER A 194 -7.28 -0.53 1.56
C SER A 194 -6.89 -0.11 2.97
N TYR A 195 -5.79 0.62 3.12
CA TYR A 195 -5.29 1.06 4.42
C TYR A 195 -4.37 2.27 4.31
N ASN A 196 -4.13 2.94 5.44
CA ASN A 196 -3.19 4.07 5.52
C ASN A 196 -1.73 3.57 5.50
N THR A 197 -1.10 3.68 4.33
CA THR A 197 0.30 3.23 4.11
C THR A 197 1.35 4.09 4.80
N GLY A 198 1.00 5.27 5.34
CA GLY A 198 1.92 6.10 6.12
C GLY A 198 1.98 5.75 7.60
N ARG A 199 1.02 4.97 8.12
CA ARG A 199 1.12 4.41 9.48
C ARG A 199 2.27 3.41 9.56
N ARG A 200 2.77 3.19 10.78
CA ARG A 200 3.73 2.12 11.08
C ARG A 200 3.23 0.78 10.54
N ILE A 201 4.13 -0.01 9.97
CA ILE A 201 3.79 -1.32 9.40
C ILE A 201 3.25 -2.25 10.49
N SER A 202 3.81 -2.16 11.70
CA SER A 202 3.37 -2.94 12.86
C SER A 202 1.95 -2.56 13.33
N LEU A 203 1.61 -1.27 13.34
CA LEU A 203 0.25 -0.80 13.65
C LEU A 203 -0.76 -1.22 12.58
N ASN A 204 -0.39 -1.14 11.30
CA ASN A 204 -1.22 -1.67 10.21
C ASN A 204 -1.39 -3.19 10.34
N GLY A 205 -0.35 -3.94 10.69
CA GLY A 205 -0.47 -5.37 10.90
C GLY A 205 -1.40 -5.75 12.05
N ARG A 206 -1.37 -5.02 13.17
CA ARG A 206 -2.37 -5.20 14.25
C ARG A 206 -3.79 -4.92 13.78
N SER A 207 -4.00 -3.79 13.09
CA SER A 207 -5.30 -3.46 12.50
C SER A 207 -5.78 -4.56 11.55
N PHE A 208 -4.89 -5.12 10.73
CA PHE A 208 -5.23 -6.16 9.79
C PHE A 208 -5.50 -7.50 10.48
N SER A 209 -4.73 -7.85 11.51
CA SER A 209 -4.97 -9.03 12.35
C SER A 209 -6.36 -8.98 13.02
N ASN A 210 -6.75 -7.81 13.54
CA ASN A 210 -8.07 -7.60 14.11
C ASN A 210 -9.17 -7.69 13.04
N LEU A 211 -8.96 -7.10 11.86
CA LEU A 211 -9.90 -7.20 10.74
C LEU A 211 -10.11 -8.66 10.32
N LEU A 212 -9.04 -9.47 10.24
CA LEU A 212 -9.13 -10.88 9.90
C LEU A 212 -9.87 -11.68 10.97
N ASN A 213 -9.63 -11.35 12.25
CA ASN A 213 -10.39 -11.94 13.36
C ASN A 213 -11.88 -11.58 13.31
N ASP A 214 -12.22 -10.33 13.01
CA ASP A 214 -13.60 -9.88 12.86
C ASP A 214 -14.29 -10.53 11.65
N LEU A 215 -13.56 -10.77 10.56
CA LEU A 215 -14.07 -11.52 9.42
C LEU A 215 -14.31 -12.99 9.79
N TYR A 216 -13.36 -13.63 10.46
CA TYR A 216 -13.47 -15.02 10.91
C TYR A 216 -14.67 -15.23 11.84
N ILE A 217 -14.85 -14.37 12.87
CA ILE A 217 -15.95 -14.48 13.83
C ILE A 217 -17.31 -14.34 13.15
N ARG A 218 -17.43 -13.41 12.18
CA ARG A 218 -18.69 -13.18 11.47
C ARG A 218 -18.98 -14.22 10.39
N ASN A 219 -17.97 -14.96 9.95
CA ASN A 219 -18.05 -15.88 8.82
C ASN A 219 -17.40 -17.23 9.19
N PRO A 220 -18.07 -18.04 10.03
CA PRO A 220 -17.53 -19.32 10.49
C PRO A 220 -17.30 -20.33 9.36
N ASP A 221 -17.90 -20.12 8.19
CA ASP A 221 -17.79 -20.99 7.02
C ASP A 221 -16.54 -20.72 6.16
N ILE A 222 -15.67 -19.77 6.56
CA ILE A 222 -14.36 -19.62 5.92
C ILE A 222 -13.54 -20.87 6.23
N SER A 223 -13.09 -21.55 5.18
CA SER A 223 -12.23 -22.72 5.29
C SER A 223 -10.75 -22.40 5.13
N HIS A 224 -10.41 -21.41 4.28
CA HIS A 224 -9.02 -21.05 3.98
C HIS A 224 -8.89 -19.54 3.72
N ILE A 225 -7.77 -18.97 4.15
CA ILE A 225 -7.37 -17.58 3.88
C ILE A 225 -6.02 -17.60 3.18
N ASP A 226 -5.95 -16.95 2.02
CA ASP A 226 -4.69 -16.69 1.33
C ASP A 226 -4.44 -15.19 1.25
N ILE A 227 -3.20 -14.79 1.48
CA ILE A 227 -2.82 -13.38 1.49
C ILE A 227 -1.76 -13.13 0.43
N ILE A 228 -2.04 -12.21 -0.50
CA ILE A 228 -1.12 -11.77 -1.54
C ILE A 228 -0.72 -10.33 -1.25
N GLY A 229 0.52 -10.12 -0.81
CA GLY A 229 1.05 -8.80 -0.49
C GLY A 229 2.04 -8.31 -1.54
N HIS A 230 1.85 -7.11 -2.07
CA HIS A 230 2.84 -6.45 -2.91
C HIS A 230 3.62 -5.41 -2.09
N SER A 231 4.95 -5.41 -2.23
CA SER A 231 5.81 -4.41 -1.60
C SER A 231 5.57 -4.30 -0.07
N MET A 232 5.22 -3.11 0.43
CA MET A 232 4.80 -2.89 1.83
C MET A 232 3.69 -3.84 2.27
N GLY A 233 2.77 -4.22 1.38
CA GLY A 233 1.65 -5.09 1.69
C GLY A 233 2.08 -6.47 2.21
N GLY A 234 3.18 -7.04 1.70
CA GLY A 234 3.69 -8.30 2.25
C GLY A 234 4.27 -8.17 3.67
N LEU A 235 4.82 -7.00 4.01
CA LEU A 235 5.27 -6.71 5.38
C LEU A 235 4.10 -6.52 6.34
N VAL A 236 3.05 -5.82 5.90
CA VAL A 236 1.81 -5.66 6.67
C VAL A 236 1.16 -7.02 6.92
N SER A 237 1.12 -7.90 5.91
CA SER A 237 0.64 -9.27 6.05
C SER A 237 1.48 -10.09 7.04
N ARG A 238 2.82 -10.05 6.94
CA ARG A 238 3.70 -10.70 7.91
C ARG A 238 3.49 -10.18 9.34
N SER A 239 3.32 -8.88 9.48
CA SER A 239 3.01 -8.23 10.76
C SER A 239 1.67 -8.73 11.34
N ALA A 240 0.63 -8.83 10.51
CA ALA A 240 -0.67 -9.35 10.93
C ALA A 240 -0.61 -10.80 11.40
N LEU A 241 0.17 -11.64 10.71
CA LEU A 241 0.41 -13.03 11.10
C LEU A 241 1.19 -13.11 12.42
N PHE A 242 2.21 -12.28 12.59
CA PHE A 242 2.98 -12.19 13.84
C PHE A 242 2.06 -11.85 15.02
N TYR A 243 1.22 -10.82 14.89
CA TYR A 243 0.32 -10.42 15.96
C TYR A 243 -0.84 -11.39 16.17
N GLY A 244 -1.39 -11.99 15.10
CA GLY A 244 -2.43 -13.01 15.25
C GLY A 244 -1.92 -14.22 16.01
N LYS A 245 -0.69 -14.67 15.73
CA LYS A 245 -0.04 -15.73 16.50
C LYS A 245 0.26 -15.29 17.94
N GLN A 246 0.81 -14.11 18.14
CA GLN A 246 1.16 -13.58 19.47
C GLN A 246 -0.08 -13.44 20.36
N MET A 247 -1.22 -13.08 19.79
CA MET A 247 -2.50 -12.91 20.50
C MET A 247 -3.32 -14.20 20.60
N GLY A 248 -2.87 -15.31 20.00
CA GLY A 248 -3.57 -16.59 20.03
C GLY A 248 -4.90 -16.59 19.26
N LEU A 249 -5.00 -15.85 18.16
CA LEU A 249 -6.24 -15.74 17.38
C LEU A 249 -6.43 -16.93 16.44
N ASN A 250 -7.65 -17.48 16.41
CA ASN A 250 -7.96 -18.72 15.69
C ASN A 250 -7.89 -18.60 14.16
N TRP A 251 -8.09 -17.41 13.59
CA TRP A 251 -8.03 -17.21 12.14
C TRP A 251 -6.68 -17.60 11.52
N ILE A 252 -5.59 -17.55 12.30
CA ILE A 252 -4.24 -17.96 11.88
C ILE A 252 -4.21 -19.42 11.42
N LEU A 253 -5.06 -20.27 11.97
CA LEU A 253 -5.15 -21.69 11.62
C LEU A 253 -5.76 -21.90 10.23
N LEU A 254 -6.49 -20.92 9.70
CA LEU A 254 -7.09 -20.96 8.37
C LEU A 254 -6.17 -20.39 7.29
N VAL A 255 -5.04 -19.77 7.67
CA VAL A 255 -4.12 -19.19 6.68
C VAL A 255 -3.30 -20.30 6.03
N ASP A 256 -3.49 -20.53 4.74
CA ASP A 256 -2.73 -21.54 4.00
C ASP A 256 -1.52 -20.91 3.28
N HIS A 257 -1.75 -19.84 2.49
CA HIS A 257 -0.71 -19.21 1.70
C HIS A 257 -0.43 -17.75 2.11
N LEU A 258 0.85 -17.41 2.21
CA LEU A 258 1.35 -16.03 2.18
C LEU A 258 2.21 -15.86 0.92
N ILE A 259 1.74 -15.08 -0.04
CA ILE A 259 2.49 -14.80 -1.27
C ILE A 259 2.96 -13.35 -1.25
N CYS A 260 4.27 -13.12 -1.29
CA CYS A 260 4.86 -11.78 -1.27
C CYS A 260 5.50 -11.44 -2.62
N LEU A 261 5.04 -10.35 -3.23
CA LEU A 261 5.52 -9.84 -4.51
C LEU A 261 6.47 -8.66 -4.26
N GLY A 262 7.78 -8.86 -4.40
CA GLY A 262 8.79 -7.82 -4.24
C GLY A 262 8.80 -7.16 -2.85
N SER A 263 8.40 -7.88 -1.80
CA SER A 263 8.29 -7.29 -0.46
C SER A 263 9.67 -7.09 0.18
N PRO A 264 10.01 -5.88 0.67
CA PRO A 264 11.34 -5.60 1.21
C PRO A 264 11.52 -6.17 2.62
N HIS A 265 11.67 -7.50 2.74
CA HIS A 265 11.75 -8.19 4.03
C HIS A 265 12.98 -7.80 4.85
N GLN A 266 14.06 -7.39 4.19
CA GLN A 266 15.28 -6.87 4.80
C GLN A 266 15.46 -5.36 4.56
N GLY A 267 14.37 -4.70 4.18
CA GLY A 267 14.37 -3.28 3.87
C GLY A 267 14.57 -2.95 2.39
N ALA A 268 14.36 -1.67 2.10
CA ALA A 268 14.56 -1.04 0.80
C ALA A 268 15.37 0.25 0.97
N LEU A 269 16.09 0.64 -0.08
CA LEU A 269 16.91 1.85 -0.06
C LEU A 269 16.01 3.09 -0.01
N LEU A 270 16.20 3.96 0.99
CA LEU A 270 15.37 5.14 1.20
C LEU A 270 15.40 6.12 0.02
N GLU A 271 16.56 6.26 -0.62
CA GLU A 271 16.73 7.10 -1.81
C GLU A 271 15.81 6.61 -2.93
N ARG A 272 15.77 5.29 -3.14
CA ARG A 272 14.94 4.66 -4.17
C ARG A 272 13.45 4.66 -3.81
N LEU A 273 13.11 4.50 -2.53
CA LEU A 273 11.76 4.71 -2.02
C LEU A 273 11.28 6.14 -2.28
N SER A 274 12.14 7.13 -2.06
CA SER A 274 11.83 8.53 -2.32
C SER A 274 11.56 8.76 -3.82
N TYR A 275 12.37 8.19 -4.71
CA TYR A 275 12.11 8.24 -6.16
C TYR A 275 10.79 7.55 -6.56
N MET A 276 10.49 6.37 -6.01
CA MET A 276 9.22 5.69 -6.27
C MET A 276 8.03 6.53 -5.80
N VAL A 277 8.11 7.13 -4.60
CA VAL A 277 7.05 8.03 -4.10
C VAL A 277 6.87 9.22 -5.04
N GLN A 278 7.97 9.83 -5.50
CA GLN A 278 7.92 10.94 -6.46
C GLN A 278 7.31 10.53 -7.81
N ASP A 279 7.67 9.37 -8.36
CA ASP A 279 7.07 8.85 -9.61
C ASP A 279 5.57 8.60 -9.45
N LYS A 280 5.15 8.01 -8.33
CA LYS A 280 3.72 7.77 -8.03
C LYS A 280 2.95 9.06 -7.89
N VAL A 281 3.52 10.03 -7.17
CA VAL A 281 2.96 11.38 -7.03
C VAL A 281 2.88 12.09 -8.37
N GLY A 282 3.90 11.93 -9.22
CA GLY A 282 4.00 12.51 -10.57
C GLY A 282 2.84 12.14 -11.49
N LYS A 283 2.20 10.99 -11.25
CA LYS A 283 1.07 10.46 -12.04
C LYS A 283 -0.28 11.01 -11.60
N ILE A 284 -0.33 11.78 -10.51
CA ILE A 284 -1.55 12.34 -9.96
C ILE A 284 -1.74 13.76 -10.51
N PRO A 285 -2.98 14.17 -10.86
CA PRO A 285 -3.26 15.58 -11.09
C PRO A 285 -2.69 16.42 -9.93
N PHE A 286 -2.03 17.54 -10.23
CA PHE A 286 -1.45 18.46 -9.22
C PHE A 286 -0.16 17.96 -8.51
N ALA A 287 0.57 17.03 -9.13
CA ALA A 287 1.85 16.49 -8.63
C ALA A 287 2.87 17.56 -8.17
N GLY A 288 2.92 18.71 -8.86
CA GLY A 288 3.84 19.81 -8.53
C GLY A 288 3.64 20.39 -7.12
N ALA A 289 2.42 20.32 -6.58
CA ALA A 289 2.15 20.70 -5.20
C ALA A 289 2.71 19.64 -4.23
N LEU A 290 2.43 18.37 -4.48
CA LEU A 290 2.80 17.24 -3.61
C LEU A 290 4.32 17.03 -3.55
N ALA A 291 5.07 17.33 -4.62
CA ALA A 291 6.52 17.19 -4.66
C ALA A 291 7.22 17.97 -3.53
N ARG A 292 6.65 19.10 -3.09
CA ARG A 292 7.18 19.93 -1.99
C ARG A 292 7.01 19.29 -0.60
N LEU A 293 6.16 18.27 -0.50
CA LEU A 293 5.95 17.49 0.72
C LEU A 293 6.85 16.24 0.78
N GLY A 294 7.59 15.92 -0.28
CA GLY A 294 8.42 14.71 -0.37
C GLY A 294 9.55 14.61 0.67
N ASP A 295 9.88 15.70 1.36
CA ASP A 295 10.79 15.70 2.51
C ASP A 295 10.16 15.10 3.78
N LEU A 296 8.83 14.98 3.82
CA LEU A 296 8.12 14.27 4.88
C LEU A 296 8.25 12.76 4.65
N ARG A 297 8.81 12.08 5.65
CA ARG A 297 8.88 10.62 5.70
C ARG A 297 7.90 10.15 6.75
N SER A 298 6.78 9.60 6.31
CA SER A 298 5.83 8.95 7.20
C SER A 298 6.50 7.81 7.97
N ALA A 299 5.93 7.46 9.10
CA ALA A 299 6.31 6.29 9.88
C ALA A 299 6.41 5.00 9.04
N GLY A 300 5.51 4.80 8.07
CA GLY A 300 5.53 3.65 7.16
C GLY A 300 6.74 3.63 6.22
N ILE A 301 7.15 4.78 5.66
CA ILE A 301 8.38 4.91 4.85
C ILE A 301 9.61 4.56 5.68
N ILE A 302 9.64 5.00 6.94
CA ILE A 302 10.75 4.73 7.84
C ILE A 302 10.84 3.24 8.17
N ASP A 303 9.72 2.56 8.38
CA ASP A 303 9.70 1.11 8.64
C ASP A 303 10.14 0.29 7.42
N LEU A 304 9.82 0.75 6.20
CA LEU A 304 10.26 0.12 4.94
C LEU A 304 11.77 0.09 4.78
N ARG A 305 12.50 1.08 5.32
CA ARG A 305 13.97 1.12 5.26
C ARG A 305 14.60 -0.16 5.78
N TRP A 306 13.99 -0.74 6.81
CA TRP A 306 14.50 -1.92 7.49
C TRP A 306 13.57 -3.13 7.34
N GLY A 307 12.38 -2.99 6.75
CA GLY A 307 11.38 -4.07 6.76
C GLY A 307 10.91 -4.41 8.18
N SER A 308 10.70 -3.39 9.02
CA SER A 308 10.26 -3.56 10.40
C SER A 308 8.78 -3.90 10.48
N ILE A 309 8.44 -4.91 11.26
CA ILE A 309 7.07 -5.43 11.34
C ILE A 309 6.55 -5.53 12.78
N ARG A 310 7.38 -5.24 13.79
CA ARG A 310 7.00 -5.29 15.22
C ARG A 310 6.98 -3.90 15.83
N ASP A 311 6.20 -3.73 16.89
CA ASP A 311 6.19 -2.50 17.70
C ASP A 311 7.53 -2.34 18.42
N ASP A 312 8.02 -3.46 18.97
CA ASP A 312 9.35 -3.58 19.59
C ASP A 312 10.47 -3.01 18.72
N ASP A 313 10.34 -3.02 17.38
CA ASP A 313 11.39 -2.54 16.48
C ASP A 313 11.57 -1.01 16.56
N TRP A 314 10.60 -0.26 17.09
CA TRP A 314 10.62 1.20 17.13
C TRP A 314 10.21 1.84 18.46
N GLU A 315 9.43 1.17 19.32
CA GLU A 315 8.91 1.74 20.58
C GLU A 315 10.00 2.23 21.54
N HIS A 316 11.16 1.56 21.56
CA HIS A 316 12.26 1.88 22.47
C HIS A 316 13.18 3.00 21.95
N LEU A 317 12.95 3.49 20.73
CA LEU A 317 13.81 4.49 20.10
C LEU A 317 13.33 5.90 20.48
N LYS A 318 14.15 6.63 21.23
CA LYS A 318 13.86 7.99 21.74
C LYS A 318 13.48 9.00 20.65
N SER A 319 13.89 8.78 19.39
CA SER A 319 13.63 9.66 18.25
C SER A 319 12.58 9.13 17.26
N GLY A 320 11.90 8.01 17.58
CA GLY A 320 10.88 7.43 16.68
C GLY A 320 11.42 7.13 15.27
N ARG A 321 12.72 6.84 15.13
CA ARG A 321 13.45 6.56 13.88
C ARG A 321 13.64 7.72 12.90
N ARG A 322 13.65 8.97 13.35
CA ARG A 322 14.26 10.06 12.55
C ARG A 322 15.77 10.07 12.78
N GLY A 323 16.52 9.28 11.99
CA GLY A 323 17.98 9.45 11.86
C GLY A 323 18.89 8.36 12.45
N ASP A 324 18.36 7.28 13.04
CA ASP A 324 19.20 6.15 13.46
C ASP A 324 19.47 5.21 12.26
N PHE A 325 20.71 4.77 12.13
CA PHE A 325 21.22 3.93 11.04
C PHE A 325 21.42 2.46 11.45
N ALA A 326 21.25 2.12 12.74
CA ALA A 326 21.39 0.76 13.22
C ALA A 326 20.10 -0.06 12.96
N ASP A 327 20.28 -1.30 12.49
CA ASP A 327 19.19 -2.28 12.42
C ASP A 327 18.92 -2.86 13.83
N ASN A 328 17.96 -2.26 14.52
CA ASN A 328 17.53 -2.64 15.87
C ASN A 328 16.31 -3.58 15.86
N ARG A 329 15.99 -4.19 14.72
CA ARG A 329 14.85 -5.11 14.62
C ARG A 329 15.08 -6.33 15.50
N ARG A 330 13.99 -6.96 15.93
CA ARG A 330 14.06 -8.31 16.50
C ARG A 330 13.64 -9.34 15.46
N PRO A 331 14.21 -10.56 15.50
CA PRO A 331 13.78 -11.66 14.64
C PRO A 331 12.26 -11.86 14.68
N ALA A 332 11.66 -12.02 13.50
CA ALA A 332 10.23 -12.21 13.32
C ALA A 332 10.00 -13.32 12.27
N PRO A 333 10.23 -14.59 12.64
CA PRO A 333 10.11 -15.71 11.73
C PRO A 333 8.66 -15.93 11.30
N LEU A 334 8.48 -16.56 10.16
CA LEU A 334 7.17 -16.93 9.65
C LEU A 334 6.56 -18.06 10.52
N PRO A 335 5.23 -18.08 10.73
CA PRO A 335 4.57 -19.23 11.34
C PRO A 335 4.80 -20.50 10.51
N SER A 336 5.18 -21.60 11.16
CA SER A 336 5.60 -22.86 10.51
C SER A 336 4.48 -23.56 9.74
N ASN A 337 3.22 -23.29 10.09
CA ASN A 337 2.05 -23.87 9.45
C ASN A 337 1.62 -23.12 8.17
N ILE A 338 2.23 -21.98 7.86
CA ILE A 338 1.87 -21.15 6.70
C ILE A 338 2.84 -21.40 5.57
N LYS A 339 2.33 -21.68 4.37
CA LYS A 339 3.14 -21.82 3.17
C LYS A 339 3.47 -20.42 2.63
N ALA A 340 4.66 -19.94 2.92
CA ALA A 340 5.15 -18.69 2.37
C ALA A 340 5.79 -18.89 0.98
N TYR A 341 5.47 -18.01 0.04
CA TYR A 341 6.01 -17.97 -1.32
C TYR A 341 6.49 -16.56 -1.63
N PHE A 342 7.75 -16.43 -2.03
CA PHE A 342 8.38 -15.12 -2.24
C PHE A 342 8.83 -14.96 -3.68
N MET A 343 8.47 -13.81 -4.24
CA MET A 343 8.79 -13.46 -5.61
C MET A 343 9.63 -12.19 -5.64
N ALA A 344 10.71 -12.21 -6.42
CA ALA A 344 11.55 -11.05 -6.70
C ALA A 344 11.47 -10.65 -8.18
N GLY A 345 11.46 -9.35 -8.45
CA GLY A 345 11.72 -8.80 -9.77
C GLY A 345 13.19 -8.43 -9.90
N THR A 346 13.68 -8.36 -11.14
CA THR A 346 14.93 -7.66 -11.43
C THR A 346 14.85 -6.98 -12.79
N ILE A 347 15.32 -5.74 -12.89
CA ILE A 347 15.39 -5.00 -14.16
C ILE A 347 16.48 -5.55 -15.10
N GLU A 348 17.32 -6.45 -14.59
CA GLU A 348 18.36 -7.07 -15.38
C GLU A 348 17.81 -8.12 -16.34
N HIS A 349 18.47 -8.24 -17.50
CA HIS A 349 18.23 -9.32 -18.44
C HIS A 349 19.02 -10.57 -18.05
N GLU A 350 18.45 -11.74 -18.28
CA GLU A 350 18.98 -13.06 -17.90
C GLU A 350 20.42 -13.31 -18.37
N ASN A 351 20.83 -12.69 -19.49
CA ASN A 351 22.13 -12.86 -20.13
C ASN A 351 23.20 -11.80 -19.76
N ALA A 352 22.95 -10.91 -18.79
CA ALA A 352 23.92 -9.89 -18.36
C ALA A 352 25.05 -10.46 -17.45
N PRO A 353 26.28 -9.90 -17.49
CA PRO A 353 27.43 -10.40 -16.72
C PRO A 353 27.22 -10.35 -15.18
N SER A 354 27.78 -11.33 -14.46
CA SER A 354 27.21 -11.84 -13.20
C SER A 354 27.37 -11.01 -11.92
N LYS A 355 28.29 -10.03 -11.86
CA LYS A 355 28.59 -9.32 -10.60
C LYS A 355 27.62 -8.18 -10.27
N THR A 356 26.90 -7.65 -11.25
CA THR A 356 25.86 -6.62 -11.05
C THR A 356 24.53 -7.20 -10.56
N ARG A 357 24.30 -8.51 -10.79
CA ARG A 357 23.05 -9.27 -10.56
C ARG A 357 22.40 -9.11 -9.19
N GLU A 358 23.19 -8.93 -8.14
CA GLU A 358 22.68 -8.87 -6.76
C GLU A 358 22.27 -7.45 -6.31
N ALA A 359 22.78 -6.40 -6.97
CA ALA A 359 22.75 -5.04 -6.41
C ALA A 359 21.59 -4.17 -6.92
N LEU A 360 21.05 -4.45 -8.11
CA LEU A 360 20.02 -3.61 -8.71
C LEU A 360 18.61 -4.02 -8.27
N GLY A 361 18.32 -5.32 -8.24
CA GLY A 361 16.99 -5.83 -7.93
C GLY A 361 15.93 -5.24 -8.86
N ASP A 362 14.73 -4.98 -8.35
CA ASP A 362 13.59 -4.49 -9.13
C ASP A 362 13.53 -2.96 -9.27
N TYR A 363 14.68 -2.28 -9.15
CA TYR A 363 14.89 -0.86 -8.89
C TYR A 363 14.66 -0.46 -7.42
N LEU A 364 13.76 -1.07 -6.66
CA LEU A 364 13.48 -0.64 -5.28
C LEU A 364 14.07 -1.58 -4.23
N VAL A 365 13.84 -2.87 -4.43
CA VAL A 365 14.11 -3.95 -3.50
C VAL A 365 15.14 -4.89 -4.13
N SER A 366 16.18 -5.23 -3.38
CA SER A 366 17.16 -6.23 -3.84
C SER A 366 16.51 -7.61 -3.89
N VAL A 367 17.02 -8.47 -4.78
CA VAL A 367 16.52 -9.86 -4.90
C VAL A 367 16.62 -10.58 -3.54
N LYS A 368 17.74 -10.44 -2.82
CA LYS A 368 17.93 -11.02 -1.49
C LYS A 368 16.86 -10.55 -0.48
N SER A 369 16.59 -9.25 -0.43
CA SER A 369 15.55 -8.69 0.45
C SER A 369 14.17 -9.21 0.09
N ALA A 370 13.83 -9.26 -1.21
CA ALA A 370 12.55 -9.79 -1.70
C ALA A 370 12.37 -11.30 -1.42
N LEU A 371 13.45 -12.08 -1.44
CA LEU A 371 13.44 -13.51 -1.13
C LEU A 371 13.61 -13.83 0.36
N GLY A 372 13.63 -12.82 1.23
CA GLY A 372 13.74 -13.01 2.68
C GLY A 372 15.11 -13.49 3.15
N GLU A 373 16.16 -13.25 2.35
CA GLU A 373 17.53 -13.68 2.59
C GLU A 373 18.34 -12.59 3.29
N HIS A 374 19.14 -12.99 4.26
CA HIS A 374 19.93 -12.08 5.09
C HIS A 374 21.27 -12.72 5.48
N SER A 375 22.30 -11.89 5.66
CA SER A 375 23.64 -12.35 6.06
C SER A 375 23.66 -12.90 7.49
N ASN A 376 22.98 -12.23 8.43
CA ASN A 376 22.71 -12.77 9.76
C ASN A 376 21.56 -13.81 9.68
N PRO A 377 21.80 -15.08 10.07
CA PRO A 377 20.81 -16.17 10.07
C PRO A 377 19.54 -15.89 10.87
N GLU A 378 19.60 -15.08 11.93
CA GLU A 378 18.44 -14.77 12.78
C GLU A 378 17.34 -14.00 12.03
N TYR A 379 17.69 -13.27 10.97
CA TYR A 379 16.74 -12.52 10.14
C TYR A 379 16.32 -13.26 8.87
N GLN A 380 16.89 -14.44 8.60
CA GLN A 380 16.48 -15.25 7.45
C GLN A 380 15.07 -15.79 7.64
N LEU A 381 14.26 -15.67 6.60
CA LEU A 381 12.88 -16.18 6.63
C LEU A 381 12.77 -17.65 6.26
N ASN A 382 13.87 -18.28 5.83
CA ASN A 382 13.99 -19.72 5.57
C ASN A 382 12.89 -20.28 4.66
N VAL A 383 12.45 -19.50 3.68
CA VAL A 383 11.51 -19.98 2.65
C VAL A 383 12.23 -20.97 1.73
N PRO A 384 11.68 -22.18 1.49
CA PRO A 384 12.28 -23.17 0.60
C PRO A 384 12.46 -22.65 -0.82
N GLN A 385 13.47 -23.17 -1.54
CA GLN A 385 13.82 -22.68 -2.88
C GLN A 385 12.70 -22.90 -3.89
N GLU A 386 11.95 -23.99 -3.77
CA GLU A 386 10.79 -24.32 -4.60
C GLU A 386 9.60 -23.37 -4.41
N ARG A 387 9.63 -22.54 -3.35
CA ARG A 387 8.63 -21.49 -3.07
C ARG A 387 9.17 -20.09 -3.35
N LYS A 388 10.32 -19.99 -4.02
CA LYS A 388 10.92 -18.73 -4.46
C LYS A 388 10.88 -18.64 -5.98
N ALA A 389 10.64 -17.44 -6.50
CA ALA A 389 10.72 -17.16 -7.94
C ALA A 389 11.38 -15.81 -8.21
N VAL A 390 12.16 -15.73 -9.28
CA VAL A 390 12.82 -14.50 -9.73
C VAL A 390 12.43 -14.20 -11.17
N PHE A 391 11.97 -12.99 -11.43
CA PHE A 391 11.53 -12.56 -12.75
C PHE A 391 12.47 -11.49 -13.32
N TYR A 392 13.28 -11.88 -14.30
CA TYR A 392 14.19 -10.99 -15.04
C TYR A 392 13.43 -10.07 -16.00
N GLY A 393 13.93 -8.84 -16.17
CA GLY A 393 13.29 -7.77 -16.95
C GLY A 393 11.95 -7.30 -16.37
N VAL A 394 11.72 -7.47 -15.07
CA VAL A 394 10.48 -7.06 -14.38
C VAL A 394 10.83 -6.10 -13.25
N ASP A 395 10.36 -4.86 -13.37
CA ASP A 395 10.49 -3.86 -12.32
C ASP A 395 9.52 -4.08 -11.15
N HIS A 396 9.70 -3.31 -10.08
CA HIS A 396 8.94 -3.44 -8.84
C HIS A 396 7.42 -3.35 -9.04
N MET A 397 6.97 -2.51 -9.97
CA MET A 397 5.56 -2.32 -10.25
C MET A 397 5.02 -3.38 -11.19
N GLN A 398 5.81 -3.76 -12.19
CA GLN A 398 5.46 -4.79 -13.16
C GLN A 398 5.23 -6.16 -12.51
N LEU A 399 5.78 -6.43 -11.32
CA LEU A 399 5.47 -7.66 -10.58
C LEU A 399 3.97 -7.89 -10.34
N GLN A 400 3.15 -6.83 -10.23
CA GLN A 400 1.70 -6.97 -10.08
C GLN A 400 0.97 -7.29 -11.38
N TYR A 401 1.57 -6.96 -12.53
CA TYR A 401 0.89 -6.95 -13.84
C TYR A 401 1.49 -7.91 -14.86
N SER A 402 2.73 -8.36 -14.64
CA SER A 402 3.44 -9.27 -15.52
C SER A 402 2.72 -10.60 -15.56
N GLN A 403 2.35 -11.06 -16.76
CA GLN A 403 1.65 -12.33 -16.91
C GLN A 403 2.45 -13.49 -16.30
N ARG A 404 3.78 -13.48 -16.43
CA ARG A 404 4.67 -14.49 -15.81
C ARG A 404 4.54 -14.53 -14.28
N ALA A 405 4.40 -13.37 -13.63
CA ALA A 405 4.20 -13.31 -12.19
C ALA A 405 2.79 -13.79 -11.81
N ILE A 406 1.77 -13.42 -12.60
CA ILE A 406 0.39 -13.88 -12.39
C ILE A 406 0.29 -15.39 -12.52
N ASP A 407 0.87 -15.98 -13.57
CA ASP A 407 0.90 -17.42 -13.80
C ASP A 407 1.54 -18.15 -12.60
N GLN A 408 2.64 -17.61 -12.07
CA GLN A 408 3.30 -18.19 -10.91
C GLN A 408 2.44 -18.13 -9.63
N VAL A 409 1.71 -17.03 -9.41
CA VAL A 409 0.74 -16.92 -8.30
C VAL A 409 -0.37 -17.96 -8.45
N LEU A 410 -0.89 -18.17 -9.66
CA LEU A 410 -1.91 -19.18 -9.94
C LEU A 410 -1.39 -20.59 -9.68
N ILE A 411 -0.14 -20.89 -10.07
CA ILE A 411 0.53 -22.16 -9.77
C ILE A 411 0.66 -22.38 -8.26
N TRP A 412 1.08 -21.37 -7.51
CA TRP A 412 1.26 -21.50 -6.05
C TRP A 412 -0.05 -21.65 -5.29
N LEU A 413 -1.13 -21.04 -5.77
CA LEU A 413 -2.44 -21.18 -5.18
C LEU A 413 -3.19 -22.44 -5.64
N ALA A 414 -2.70 -23.13 -6.68
CA ALA A 414 -3.34 -24.34 -7.18
C ALA A 414 -3.29 -25.46 -6.13
N PRO A 415 -4.36 -26.25 -5.96
CA PRO A 415 -4.32 -27.42 -5.11
C PRO A 415 -3.28 -28.42 -5.65
N PRO A 416 -2.63 -29.22 -4.78
CA PRO A 416 -1.56 -30.14 -5.17
C PRO A 416 -1.95 -31.18 -6.24
N GLU A 417 -3.24 -31.45 -6.44
CA GLU A 417 -3.73 -32.33 -7.51
C GLU A 417 -3.66 -31.70 -8.91
N ARG A 418 -3.57 -30.36 -9.00
CA ARG A 418 -3.55 -29.59 -10.26
C ARG A 418 -2.17 -29.09 -10.67
N THR A 419 -1.13 -29.26 -9.86
CA THR A 419 0.24 -29.04 -10.31
C THR A 419 0.62 -30.14 -11.31
N PRO A 420 0.95 -29.82 -12.57
CA PRO A 420 1.38 -30.84 -13.52
C PRO A 420 2.58 -31.57 -12.93
N LYS A 421 2.48 -32.91 -12.82
CA LYS A 421 3.61 -33.74 -12.43
C LYS A 421 4.79 -33.39 -13.34
N PRO A 422 6.01 -33.16 -12.82
CA PRO A 422 7.16 -32.97 -13.66
C PRO A 422 7.26 -34.16 -14.61
N VAL A 423 7.20 -33.89 -15.90
CA VAL A 423 7.43 -34.89 -16.94
C VAL A 423 8.89 -35.31 -16.78
N VAL A 424 9.10 -36.48 -16.17
CA VAL A 424 10.39 -37.16 -16.19
C VAL A 424 10.61 -37.58 -17.64
N ILE A 425 11.43 -36.83 -18.37
CA ILE A 425 11.92 -37.27 -19.68
C ILE A 425 12.88 -38.42 -19.37
N PRO A 426 12.60 -39.66 -19.80
CA PRO A 426 13.54 -40.76 -19.61
C PRO A 426 14.84 -40.41 -20.33
N GLN A 427 15.94 -40.36 -19.58
CA GLN A 427 17.27 -40.27 -20.17
C GLN A 427 17.44 -41.49 -21.09
N LYS A 428 17.62 -41.22 -22.38
CA LYS A 428 18.01 -42.25 -23.34
C LYS A 428 19.31 -42.88 -22.87
N ASP A 429 19.30 -44.20 -22.83
CA ASP A 429 20.43 -45.05 -22.48
C ASP A 429 21.71 -44.61 -23.19
N ALA A 430 22.77 -44.47 -22.41
CA ALA A 430 24.12 -44.28 -22.92
C ALA A 430 24.51 -45.51 -23.74
N ILE A 431 24.82 -45.30 -25.02
CA ILE A 431 25.46 -46.30 -25.87
C ILE A 431 26.87 -46.53 -25.31
N PRO A 432 27.26 -47.76 -24.93
CA PRO A 432 28.61 -48.04 -24.49
C PRO A 432 29.53 -48.05 -25.72
N ILE A 433 30.52 -47.16 -25.72
CA ILE A 433 31.64 -47.23 -26.67
C ILE A 433 32.54 -48.37 -26.18
N SER A 434 32.57 -49.46 -26.93
CA SER A 434 33.54 -50.55 -26.77
C SER A 434 34.78 -50.29 -27.63
N ALA A 435 35.95 -50.42 -26.99
CA ALA A 435 37.32 -50.62 -27.52
C ALA A 435 37.89 -49.58 -28.49
#